data_AF-A0A821ATB0-F1
#
_entry.id   AF-A0A821ATB0-F1
#
_cell.length_a   1.000
_cell.length_b   1.000
_cell.length_c   1.000
_cell.angle_alpha   90.00
_cell.angle_beta   90.00
_cell.angle_gamma   90.00
#
_symmetry.space_group_name_H-M   'P 1'
#
loop_
_entity.id
_entity.type
_entity.pdbx_description
1 polymer ?
#
loop_
_entity_poly.entity_id
_entity_poly.type
_entity_poly.pdbx_seq_one_letter_code
_entity_poly.pdbx_strand_id
1 'polypeptide(L)'
;INIDPDYSNRLLIPHVEKYSIFLILKENILWIILASLLYFLWFIFIAGISIVHILIYLILLIFFIISERTRRFALAALIYLTYLLLYDALHLVPNYTVSNIHIEDIYLIEKKIFGIVKNEHMMTLNEYFQENHIPLLDVFTGLCYLNW
;
A
#
# COMPACT_ATOMS: atom_id res chain seq x y z
N ILE A 1 3.64 -52.83 29.14
CA ILE A 1 3.31 -52.21 27.84
C ILE A 1 4.64 -51.89 27.19
N ASN A 2 5.07 -52.70 26.22
CA ASN A 2 6.36 -52.56 25.56
C ASN A 2 6.21 -51.45 24.52
N ILE A 3 6.67 -50.24 24.86
CA ILE A 3 6.65 -49.10 23.95
C ILE A 3 7.81 -49.33 23.00
N ASP A 4 7.49 -49.59 21.73
CA ASP A 4 8.44 -49.77 20.65
C ASP A 4 9.43 -48.58 20.62
N PRO A 5 10.76 -48.80 20.78
CA PRO A 5 11.76 -47.75 20.88
C PRO A 5 11.90 -46.90 19.60
N ASP A 6 11.26 -47.27 18.49
CA ASP A 6 11.24 -46.49 17.26
C ASP A 6 10.32 -45.26 17.32
N TYR A 7 9.36 -45.23 18.25
CA TYR A 7 8.39 -44.11 18.33
C TYR A 7 9.03 -42.80 18.82
N SER A 8 10.04 -42.85 19.69
CA SER A 8 10.69 -41.62 20.18
C SER A 8 11.57 -40.97 19.11
N ASN A 9 12.09 -41.75 18.16
CA ASN A 9 13.01 -41.26 17.13
C ASN A 9 12.29 -40.60 15.95
N ARG A 10 11.01 -40.92 15.69
CA ARG A 10 10.21 -40.24 14.65
C ARG A 10 9.76 -38.84 15.03
N LEU A 11 9.71 -38.52 16.32
CA LEU A 11 9.28 -37.21 16.83
C LEU A 11 10.40 -36.16 16.88
N LEU A 12 11.65 -36.55 16.60
CA LEU A 12 12.84 -35.69 16.77
C LEU A 12 13.53 -35.30 15.46
N ILE A 13 12.83 -35.38 14.32
CA ILE A 13 13.44 -35.07 13.02
C ILE A 13 12.76 -33.85 12.37
N PRO A 14 13.19 -32.62 12.68
CA PRO A 14 12.91 -31.47 11.82
C PRO A 14 13.91 -31.45 10.65
N HIS A 15 13.92 -32.48 9.80
CA HIS A 15 14.82 -32.52 8.61
C HIS A 15 14.17 -32.06 7.29
N VAL A 16 12.98 -31.48 7.32
CA VAL A 16 12.21 -31.23 6.08
C VAL A 16 12.40 -29.81 5.50
N GLU A 17 13.02 -28.86 6.22
CA GLU A 17 12.95 -27.46 5.77
C GLU A 17 13.88 -27.12 4.59
N LYS A 18 15.07 -27.70 4.47
CA LYS A 18 16.08 -27.20 3.52
C LYS A 18 15.78 -27.55 2.05
N TYR A 19 15.04 -28.64 1.80
CA TYR A 19 14.62 -29.04 0.45
C TYR A 19 13.35 -28.31 -0.02
N SER A 20 12.64 -27.62 0.88
CA SER A 20 11.35 -26.97 0.56
C SER A 20 11.51 -25.79 -0.39
N ILE A 21 12.42 -24.85 -0.10
CA ILE A 21 12.58 -23.61 -0.87
C ILE A 21 13.08 -23.88 -2.29
N PHE A 22 14.11 -24.71 -2.45
CA PHE A 22 14.68 -25.03 -3.77
C PHE A 22 13.68 -25.76 -4.66
N LEU A 23 12.90 -26.68 -4.07
CA LEU A 23 11.84 -27.39 -4.79
C LEU A 23 10.72 -26.43 -5.23
N ILE A 24 10.27 -25.56 -4.33
CA ILE A 24 9.28 -24.51 -4.62
C ILE A 24 9.74 -23.60 -5.75
N LEU A 25 10.99 -23.14 -5.71
CA LEU A 25 11.57 -22.32 -6.78
C LEU A 25 11.58 -23.07 -8.09
N LYS A 26 12.09 -24.32 -8.13
CA LYS A 26 12.16 -25.12 -9.35
C LYS A 26 10.77 -25.38 -9.97
N GLU A 27 9.78 -25.69 -9.15
CA GLU A 27 8.41 -25.97 -9.61
C GLU A 27 7.71 -24.71 -10.12
N ASN A 28 7.97 -23.55 -9.50
CA ASN A 28 7.25 -22.30 -9.80
C ASN A 28 8.08 -21.31 -10.62
N ILE A 29 9.29 -21.67 -11.06
CA ILE A 29 10.23 -20.72 -11.69
C ILE A 29 9.64 -20.04 -12.92
N LEU A 30 8.91 -20.79 -13.76
CA LEU A 30 8.27 -20.25 -14.96
C LEU A 30 7.20 -19.22 -14.60
N TRP A 31 6.37 -19.51 -13.59
CA TRP A 31 5.33 -18.61 -13.11
C TRP A 31 5.91 -17.36 -12.46
N ILE A 32 6.97 -17.51 -11.68
CA ILE A 32 7.66 -16.37 -11.05
C ILE A 32 8.20 -15.47 -12.15
N ILE A 33 8.96 -15.99 -13.12
CA ILE A 33 9.53 -15.20 -14.23
C ILE A 33 8.42 -14.49 -15.03
N LEU A 34 7.34 -15.21 -15.36
CA LEU A 34 6.22 -14.64 -16.11
C LEU A 34 5.56 -13.49 -15.32
N ALA A 35 5.29 -13.71 -14.03
CA ALA A 35 4.69 -12.70 -13.17
C ALA A 35 5.61 -11.48 -13.00
N SER A 36 6.92 -11.69 -12.81
CA SER A 36 7.92 -10.62 -12.77
C SER A 36 7.91 -9.80 -14.05
N LEU A 37 7.92 -10.47 -15.21
CA LEU A 37 7.97 -9.81 -16.50
C LEU A 37 6.71 -8.96 -16.69
N LEU A 38 5.52 -9.54 -16.49
CA LEU A 38 4.25 -8.82 -16.59
C LEU A 38 4.20 -7.61 -15.64
N TYR A 39 4.64 -7.80 -14.40
CA TYR A 39 4.67 -6.74 -13.39
C TYR A 39 5.55 -5.57 -13.84
N PHE A 40 6.82 -5.81 -14.18
CA PHE A 40 7.73 -4.73 -14.56
C PHE A 40 7.39 -4.14 -15.93
N LEU A 41 6.87 -4.92 -16.87
CA LEU A 41 6.45 -4.44 -18.18
C LEU A 41 5.33 -3.40 -18.05
N TRP A 42 4.35 -3.65 -17.17
CA TRP A 42 3.31 -2.67 -16.86
C TRP A 42 3.90 -1.32 -16.44
N PHE A 43 4.83 -1.31 -15.48
CA PHE A 43 5.41 -0.04 -15.01
C PHE A 43 6.34 0.62 -16.01
N ILE A 44 7.10 -0.15 -16.81
CA ILE A 44 8.02 0.43 -17.80
C ILE A 44 7.23 1.16 -18.90
N PHE A 45 6.11 0.59 -19.35
CA PHE A 45 5.37 1.12 -20.50
C PHE A 45 4.23 2.06 -20.13
N ILE A 46 3.62 1.91 -18.95
CA ILE A 46 2.37 2.60 -18.60
C ILE A 46 2.59 3.56 -17.44
N ALA A 47 2.97 3.05 -16.26
CA ALA A 47 2.84 3.80 -15.00
C ALA A 47 4.12 4.52 -14.53
N GLY A 48 5.30 4.16 -15.03
CA GLY A 48 6.58 4.56 -14.44
C GLY A 48 6.96 3.73 -13.21
N ILE A 49 8.26 3.57 -12.98
CA ILE A 49 8.79 2.81 -11.83
C ILE A 49 9.07 3.75 -10.67
N SER A 50 8.42 3.49 -9.53
CA SER A 50 8.73 4.08 -8.23
C SER A 50 9.42 3.04 -7.35
N ILE A 51 10.18 3.51 -6.35
CA ILE A 51 10.80 2.64 -5.34
C ILE A 51 9.75 1.80 -4.59
N VAL A 52 8.55 2.35 -4.40
CA VAL A 52 7.44 1.64 -3.73
C VAL A 52 7.05 0.39 -4.51
N HIS A 53 7.01 0.45 -5.85
CA HIS A 53 6.68 -0.70 -6.70
C HIS A 53 7.72 -1.81 -6.58
N ILE A 54 8.99 -1.45 -6.47
CA ILE A 54 10.08 -2.42 -6.28
C ILE A 54 9.96 -3.09 -4.90
N LEU A 55 9.69 -2.30 -3.86
CA LEU A 55 9.54 -2.82 -2.49
C LEU A 55 8.34 -3.77 -2.35
N ILE A 56 7.19 -3.42 -2.93
CA ILE A 56 5.99 -4.29 -2.92
C ILE A 56 6.29 -5.63 -3.60
N TYR A 57 6.93 -5.59 -4.77
CA TYR A 57 7.31 -6.81 -5.50
C TYR A 57 8.29 -7.68 -4.68
N LEU A 58 9.30 -7.06 -4.07
CA LEU A 58 10.28 -7.77 -3.26
C LEU A 58 9.64 -8.42 -2.02
N ILE A 59 8.73 -7.72 -1.35
CA ILE A 59 7.98 -8.25 -0.20
C ILE A 59 7.12 -9.45 -0.63
N LEU A 60 6.42 -9.34 -1.75
CA LEU A 60 5.63 -10.45 -2.30
C LEU A 60 6.50 -11.67 -2.61
N LEU A 61 7.65 -11.46 -3.24
CA LEU A 61 8.58 -12.53 -3.60
C LEU A 61 9.15 -13.22 -2.35
N ILE A 62 9.52 -12.44 -1.33
CA ILE A 62 9.98 -12.96 -0.04
C ILE A 62 8.86 -13.78 0.63
N PHE A 63 7.65 -13.25 0.71
CA PHE A 63 6.52 -13.93 1.35
C PHE A 63 6.13 -15.22 0.63
N PHE A 64 6.26 -15.24 -0.69
CA PHE A 64 6.00 -16.42 -1.51
C PHE A 64 6.99 -17.56 -1.22
N ILE A 65 8.25 -17.25 -0.87
CA ILE A 65 9.31 -18.23 -0.70
C ILE A 65 9.46 -18.73 0.74
N ILE A 66 9.29 -17.86 1.75
CA ILE A 66 9.60 -18.19 3.17
C ILE A 66 8.81 -19.40 3.68
N SER A 67 7.48 -19.40 3.54
CA SER A 67 6.64 -20.45 4.12
C SER A 67 5.35 -20.63 3.34
N GLU A 68 4.70 -21.78 3.53
CA GLU A 68 3.39 -22.03 2.92
C GLU A 68 2.32 -21.05 3.45
N ARG A 69 2.34 -20.72 4.74
CA ARG A 69 1.40 -19.78 5.36
C ARG A 69 1.53 -18.38 4.76
N THR A 70 2.75 -17.87 4.66
CA THR A 70 3.03 -16.54 4.07
C THR A 70 2.72 -16.51 2.58
N ARG A 71 2.92 -17.62 1.85
CA ARG A 71 2.56 -17.72 0.43
C ARG A 71 1.05 -17.64 0.22
N ARG A 72 0.25 -18.37 1.03
CA ARG A 72 -1.21 -18.27 0.97
C ARG A 72 -1.69 -16.84 1.27
N PHE A 73 -1.05 -16.19 2.24
CA PHE A 73 -1.31 -14.78 2.54
C PHE A 73 -0.93 -13.86 1.37
N ALA A 74 0.25 -14.02 0.76
CA ALA A 74 0.69 -13.23 -0.38
C ALA A 74 -0.28 -13.37 -1.58
N LEU A 75 -0.74 -14.60 -1.86
CA LEU A 75 -1.74 -14.85 -2.90
C LEU A 75 -3.10 -14.21 -2.57
N ALA A 76 -3.54 -14.24 -1.31
CA ALA A 76 -4.75 -13.54 -0.90
C ALA A 76 -4.59 -12.01 -0.99
N ALA A 77 -3.39 -11.48 -0.70
CA ALA A 77 -3.09 -10.06 -0.81
C ALA A 77 -2.98 -9.57 -2.27
N LEU A 78 -2.81 -10.46 -3.24
CA LEU A 78 -2.69 -10.07 -4.66
C LEU A 78 -3.88 -9.24 -5.13
N ILE A 79 -5.12 -9.59 -4.76
CA ILE A 79 -6.28 -8.79 -5.19
C ILE A 79 -6.21 -7.35 -4.67
N TYR A 80 -5.76 -7.17 -3.44
CA TYR A 80 -5.58 -5.85 -2.84
C TYR A 80 -4.44 -5.09 -3.50
N LEU A 81 -3.32 -5.76 -3.80
CA LEU A 81 -2.18 -5.16 -4.48
C LEU A 81 -2.49 -4.82 -5.95
N THR A 82 -3.30 -5.62 -6.63
CA THR A 82 -3.82 -5.28 -7.96
C THR A 82 -4.73 -4.06 -7.90
N TYR A 83 -5.62 -3.98 -6.91
CA TYR A 83 -6.40 -2.76 -6.67
C TYR A 83 -5.48 -1.55 -6.44
N LEU A 84 -4.46 -1.69 -5.58
CA LEU A 84 -3.54 -0.61 -5.27
C LEU A 84 -2.73 -0.17 -6.50
N LEU A 85 -2.34 -1.11 -7.36
CA LEU A 85 -1.67 -0.85 -8.62
C LEU A 85 -2.55 -0.06 -9.60
N LEU A 86 -3.81 -0.46 -9.73
CA LEU A 86 -4.77 0.23 -10.60
C LEU A 86 -5.08 1.63 -10.05
N TYR A 87 -5.21 1.76 -8.73
CA TYR A 87 -5.39 3.04 -8.07
C TYR A 87 -4.19 3.96 -8.27
N ASP A 88 -2.97 3.43 -8.13
CA ASP A 88 -1.75 4.18 -8.43
C ASP A 88 -1.80 4.70 -9.86
N ALA A 89 -2.15 3.85 -10.85
CA ALA A 89 -2.24 4.24 -12.25
C ALA A 89 -3.25 5.38 -12.56
N LEU A 90 -4.14 5.75 -11.62
CA LEU A 90 -5.02 6.92 -11.80
C LEU A 90 -4.25 8.23 -11.93
N HIS A 91 -3.01 8.32 -11.41
CA HIS A 91 -2.20 9.52 -11.57
C HIS A 91 -1.81 9.80 -13.03
N LEU A 92 -1.88 8.79 -13.92
CA LEU A 92 -1.52 8.91 -15.33
C LEU A 92 -2.48 9.80 -16.11
N VAL A 93 -3.73 9.86 -15.67
CA VAL A 93 -4.75 10.76 -16.23
C VAL A 93 -5.31 11.60 -15.10
N PRO A 94 -4.60 12.66 -14.71
CA PRO A 94 -5.08 13.53 -13.65
C PRO A 94 -6.44 14.13 -14.03
N ASN A 95 -7.40 14.11 -13.10
CA ASN A 95 -8.77 14.54 -13.38
C ASN A 95 -8.88 15.98 -13.94
N TYR A 96 -7.93 16.87 -13.61
CA TYR A 96 -7.90 18.24 -14.13
C TYR A 96 -7.61 18.32 -15.64
N THR A 97 -7.09 17.25 -16.23
CA THR A 97 -6.83 17.18 -17.68
C THR A 97 -8.07 16.79 -18.48
N VAL A 98 -9.04 16.14 -17.83
CA VAL A 98 -10.26 15.60 -18.47
C VAL A 98 -11.54 16.30 -18.02
N SER A 99 -11.50 17.06 -16.92
CA SER A 99 -12.67 17.74 -16.36
C SER A 99 -12.25 19.03 -15.67
N ASN A 100 -13.14 20.03 -15.73
CA ASN A 100 -12.94 21.26 -14.99
C ASN A 100 -13.13 21.00 -13.50
N ILE A 101 -12.13 21.35 -12.68
CA ILE A 101 -12.21 21.17 -11.24
C ILE A 101 -12.66 22.48 -10.60
N HIS A 102 -13.81 22.44 -9.92
CA HIS A 102 -14.45 23.59 -9.29
C HIS A 102 -13.85 23.94 -7.90
N ILE A 103 -12.52 24.04 -7.80
CA ILE A 103 -11.85 24.38 -6.52
C ILE A 103 -12.19 25.81 -6.09
N GLU A 104 -12.14 26.75 -7.03
CA GLU A 104 -12.42 28.16 -6.77
C GLU A 104 -13.86 28.38 -6.29
N ASP A 105 -14.83 27.73 -6.93
CA ASP A 105 -16.24 27.89 -6.56
C ASP A 105 -16.50 27.45 -5.12
N ILE A 106 -15.91 26.32 -4.71
CA ILE A 106 -16.02 25.81 -3.33
C ILE A 106 -15.35 26.77 -2.35
N TYR A 107 -14.16 27.27 -2.69
CA TYR A 107 -13.43 28.24 -1.88
C TYR A 107 -14.24 29.54 -1.67
N LEU A 108 -14.83 30.07 -2.74
CA LEU A 108 -15.65 31.28 -2.67
C LEU A 108 -16.95 31.05 -1.87
N ILE A 109 -17.56 29.86 -1.99
CA ILE A 109 -18.72 29.46 -1.17
C ILE A 109 -18.33 29.39 0.31
N GLU A 110 -17.20 28.77 0.64
CA GLU A 110 -16.70 28.70 2.02
C GLU A 110 -16.46 30.10 2.58
N LYS A 111 -15.76 30.96 1.83
CA LYS A 111 -15.57 32.37 2.22
C LYS A 111 -16.89 33.09 2.42
N LYS A 112 -17.91 32.83 1.60
CA LYS A 112 -19.21 33.49 1.73
C LYS A 112 -20.00 33.01 2.94
N ILE A 113 -19.97 31.71 3.26
CA ILE A 113 -20.77 31.12 4.34
C ILE A 113 -20.09 31.30 5.70
N PHE A 114 -18.77 31.11 5.74
CA PHE A 114 -18.00 31.02 6.99
C PHE A 114 -16.86 32.04 7.08
N GLY A 115 -16.72 32.93 6.10
CA GLY A 115 -15.58 33.85 6.04
C GLY A 115 -15.49 34.78 7.24
N ILE A 116 -14.27 34.93 7.75
CA ILE A 116 -13.92 35.82 8.84
C ILE A 116 -13.26 37.06 8.23
N VAL A 117 -13.72 38.25 8.62
CA VAL A 117 -13.11 39.51 8.18
C VAL A 117 -11.98 39.88 9.13
N LYS A 118 -10.76 40.01 8.58
CA LYS A 118 -9.56 40.45 9.31
C LYS A 118 -8.78 41.43 8.42
N ASN A 119 -8.49 42.62 8.94
CA ASN A 119 -7.76 43.67 8.22
C ASN A 119 -8.32 43.96 6.81
N GLU A 120 -9.65 44.12 6.70
CA GLU A 120 -10.36 44.38 5.43
C GLU A 120 -10.31 43.22 4.40
N HIS A 121 -9.70 42.09 4.74
CA HIS A 121 -9.68 40.88 3.92
C HIS A 121 -10.61 39.81 4.50
N MET A 122 -11.36 39.14 3.61
CA MET A 122 -12.19 37.99 3.95
C MET A 122 -11.37 36.72 3.82
N MET A 123 -11.20 36.01 4.93
CA MET A 123 -10.43 34.78 5.06
C MET A 123 -11.36 33.60 5.34
N THR A 124 -11.03 32.43 4.82
CA THR A 124 -11.59 31.14 5.25
C THR A 124 -11.16 30.82 6.69
N LEU A 125 -11.82 29.86 7.35
CA LEU A 125 -11.39 29.46 8.70
C LEU A 125 -10.00 28.83 8.68
N ASN A 126 -9.67 28.05 7.65
CA ASN A 126 -8.35 27.47 7.50
C ASN A 126 -7.27 28.56 7.46
N GLU A 127 -7.42 29.57 6.59
CA GLU A 127 -6.51 30.71 6.50
C GLU A 127 -6.39 31.45 7.84
N TYR A 128 -7.50 31.63 8.57
CA TYR A 128 -7.48 32.27 9.88
C TYR A 128 -6.70 31.44 10.93
N PHE A 129 -6.90 30.13 11.00
CA PHE A 129 -6.19 29.26 11.94
C PHE A 129 -4.73 28.99 11.54
N GLN A 130 -4.40 29.14 10.27
CA GLN A 130 -3.01 29.17 9.80
C GLN A 130 -2.26 30.41 10.32
N GLU A 131 -2.93 31.53 10.54
CA GLU A 131 -2.32 32.72 11.16
C GLU A 131 -2.42 32.72 12.69
N ASN A 132 -3.42 32.05 13.25
CA ASN A 132 -3.72 32.04 14.69
C ASN A 132 -3.59 30.63 15.27
N HIS A 133 -2.34 30.16 15.36
CA HIS A 133 -2.03 28.82 15.87
C HIS A 133 -2.40 28.64 17.33
N ILE A 134 -3.06 27.52 17.62
CA ILE A 134 -3.37 27.06 18.97
C ILE A 134 -2.77 25.66 19.12
N PRO A 135 -1.63 25.50 19.81
CA PRO A 135 -0.88 24.24 19.81
C PRO A 135 -1.70 23.00 20.22
N LEU A 136 -2.61 23.15 21.18
CA LEU A 136 -3.51 22.08 21.57
C LEU A 136 -4.43 21.64 20.44
N LEU A 137 -4.97 22.61 19.70
CA LEU A 137 -5.89 22.37 18.60
C LEU A 137 -5.15 21.80 17.40
N ASP A 138 -3.93 22.27 17.12
CA ASP A 138 -3.09 21.77 16.02
C ASP A 138 -2.71 20.28 16.23
N VAL A 139 -2.42 19.87 17.47
CA VAL A 139 -2.18 18.45 17.80
C VAL A 139 -3.47 17.64 17.64
N PHE A 140 -4.59 18.17 18.13
CA PHE A 140 -5.88 17.48 18.03
C PHE A 140 -6.34 17.29 16.59
N THR A 141 -6.23 18.32 15.75
CA THR A 141 -6.57 18.25 14.32
C THR A 141 -5.68 17.27 13.58
N GLY A 142 -4.37 17.21 13.90
CA GLY A 142 -3.46 16.20 13.37
C GLY A 142 -3.88 14.77 13.72
N LEU A 143 -4.28 14.51 14.97
CA LEU A 143 -4.80 13.21 15.39
C LEU A 143 -6.10 12.85 14.68
N CYS A 144 -7.04 13.79 14.55
CA CYS A 144 -8.27 13.58 13.81
C CYS A 144 -8.00 13.27 12.34
N TYR A 145 -7.06 13.97 11.70
CA TYR A 145 -6.70 13.77 10.29
C TYR A 145 -6.12 12.36 10.03
N LEU A 146 -5.32 11.81 10.94
CA LEU A 146 -4.77 10.46 10.81
C LEU A 146 -5.80 9.34 10.99
N ASN A 147 -6.92 9.63 11.65
CA ASN A 147 -8.00 8.67 11.91
C ASN A 147 -9.13 8.75 10.88
N TRP A 148 -9.01 9.64 9.89
CA TRP A 148 -9.93 9.78 8.76
C TRP A 148 -9.36 9.06 7.53
#